data_AF-A0A257AB11-F1
#
_entry.id   AF-A0A257AB11-F1
#
_cell.length_a   1.000
_cell.length_b   1.000
_cell.length_c   1.000
_cell.angle_alpha   90.00
_cell.angle_beta   90.00
_cell.angle_gamma   90.00
#
_symmetry.space_group_name_H-M   'P 1'
#
loop_
_entity.id
_entity.type
_entity.pdbx_description
1 polymer ?
#
loop_
_entity_poly.entity_id
_entity_poly.type
_entity_poly.pdbx_seq_one_letter_code
_entity_poly.pdbx_strand_id
1 'polypeptide(L)'
;MELEKGERILLRKKANLAGKGYKKSIGTLFITNLRLSFIPILPKKNIDIHFSLIKKVELVGKVFKKMKVVTEESDYIIFLKEAENVIRLLNSLID
;
A
#
# COMPACT_ATOMS: atom_id res chain seq x y z
N MET A 1 -5.76 -5.35 -11.61
CA MET A 1 -5.88 -6.26 -10.46
C MET A 1 -7.08 -7.12 -10.74
N GLU A 2 -6.86 -8.42 -10.80
CA GLU A 2 -7.91 -9.43 -10.83
C GLU A 2 -8.17 -9.86 -9.38
N LEU A 3 -9.43 -9.85 -8.96
CA LEU A 3 -9.82 -10.15 -7.58
C LEU A 3 -9.99 -11.66 -7.39
N GLU A 4 -9.53 -12.16 -6.26
CA GLU A 4 -9.78 -13.55 -5.86
C GLU A 4 -11.26 -13.77 -5.49
N LYS A 5 -11.71 -15.03 -5.46
CA LYS A 5 -13.09 -15.36 -5.11
C LYS A 5 -13.40 -14.90 -3.68
N GLY A 6 -14.33 -13.96 -3.54
CA GLY A 6 -14.71 -13.39 -2.25
C GLY A 6 -13.87 -12.18 -1.82
N GLU A 7 -12.86 -11.79 -2.61
CA GLU A 7 -12.11 -10.56 -2.38
C GLU A 7 -12.96 -9.33 -2.74
N ARG A 8 -12.94 -8.33 -1.85
CA ARG A 8 -13.71 -7.08 -1.96
C ARG A 8 -12.76 -5.90 -1.79
N ILE A 9 -12.90 -4.89 -2.65
CA ILE A 9 -12.19 -3.62 -2.50
C ILE A 9 -12.84 -2.83 -1.35
N LEU A 10 -12.06 -2.54 -0.31
CA LEU A 10 -12.47 -1.75 0.86
C LEU A 10 -12.09 -0.27 0.70
N LEU A 11 -10.97 -0.01 0.04
CA LEU A 11 -10.51 1.36 -0.23
C LEU A 11 -9.82 1.46 -1.59
N ARG A 12 -10.07 2.57 -2.28
CA ARG A 12 -9.34 3.00 -3.47
C ARG A 12 -8.84 4.43 -3.28
N LYS A 13 -7.53 4.66 -3.42
CA LYS A 13 -6.93 6.00 -3.34
C LYS A 13 -5.83 6.23 -4.38
N LYS A 14 -5.72 7.48 -4.85
CA LYS A 14 -4.53 7.94 -5.57
C LYS A 14 -3.34 7.97 -4.60
N ALA A 15 -2.20 7.44 -5.03
CA ALA A 15 -0.99 7.40 -4.23
C ALA A 15 0.26 7.49 -5.11
N ASN A 16 1.39 7.83 -4.49
CA ASN A 16 2.70 7.64 -5.09
C ASN A 16 3.47 6.60 -4.31
N LEU A 17 4.16 5.72 -5.02
CA LEU A 17 5.05 4.73 -4.45
C LEU A 17 6.51 5.17 -4.63
N ALA A 18 7.33 5.04 -3.59
CA ALA A 18 8.78 5.07 -3.67
C ALA A 18 9.37 3.97 -2.77
N GLY A 19 10.62 3.57 -3.02
CA GLY A 19 11.28 2.54 -2.22
C GLY A 19 12.65 2.16 -2.80
N LYS A 20 13.37 1.29 -2.10
CA LYS A 20 14.66 0.78 -2.58
C LYS A 20 14.43 0.03 -3.90
N GLY A 21 15.09 0.47 -4.98
CA GLY A 21 14.88 -0.09 -6.32
C GLY A 21 13.68 0.45 -7.11
N TYR A 22 12.83 1.31 -6.53
CA TYR A 22 11.68 1.91 -7.21
C TYR A 22 11.85 3.42 -7.41
N LYS A 23 12.00 3.86 -8.68
CA LYS A 23 11.78 5.27 -9.05
C LYS A 23 10.34 5.65 -8.71
N LYS A 24 10.15 6.82 -8.09
CA LYS A 24 8.85 7.36 -7.68
C LYS A 24 7.81 7.14 -8.78
N SER A 25 6.73 6.43 -8.44
CA SER A 25 5.69 6.02 -9.39
C SER A 25 4.33 6.53 -8.92
N ILE A 26 3.57 7.13 -9.83
CA ILE A 26 2.20 7.57 -9.56
C ILE A 26 1.25 6.42 -9.90
N GLY A 27 0.27 6.17 -9.05
CA GLY A 27 -0.64 5.05 -9.20
C GLY A 27 -1.89 5.14 -8.35
N THR A 28 -2.61 4.02 -8.33
CA THR A 28 -3.75 3.81 -7.45
C THR A 28 -3.41 2.73 -6.44
N LEU A 29 -3.56 3.06 -5.17
CA LEU A 29 -3.58 2.13 -4.06
C LEU A 29 -5.00 1.55 -3.92
N PHE A 30 -5.07 0.24 -3.85
CA PHE A 30 -6.24 -0.53 -3.48
C PHE A 30 -5.94 -1.26 -2.17
N ILE A 31 -6.91 -1.25 -1.27
CA ILE A 31 -6.90 -2.10 -0.08
C ILE A 31 -8.14 -2.97 -0.21
N THR A 32 -7.94 -4.28 -0.17
CA THR A 32 -9.01 -5.26 -0.15
C THR A 32 -9.12 -5.86 1.24
N ASN A 33 -10.01 -6.84 1.41
CA ASN A 33 -10.06 -7.65 2.63
C ASN A 33 -8.93 -8.70 2.72
N LEU A 34 -8.05 -8.83 1.72
CA LEU A 34 -6.96 -9.82 1.70
C LEU A 34 -5.57 -9.20 1.50
N ARG A 35 -5.48 -8.10 0.74
CA ARG A 35 -4.19 -7.54 0.32
C ARG A 35 -4.22 -6.04 0.10
N LEU A 36 -3.01 -5.50 0.05
CA LEU A 36 -2.71 -4.18 -0.45
C LEU A 36 -2.16 -4.29 -1.86
N SER A 37 -2.72 -3.52 -2.79
CA SER A 37 -2.30 -3.50 -4.19
C SER A 37 -2.01 -2.09 -4.67
N PHE A 38 -0.87 -1.87 -5.32
CA PHE A 38 -0.52 -0.62 -5.99
C PHE A 38 -0.39 -0.85 -7.50
N ILE A 39 -1.25 -0.18 -8.26
CA ILE A 39 -1.26 -0.22 -9.72
C ILE A 39 -0.72 1.12 -10.25
N PRO A 40 0.47 1.15 -10.86
CA PRO A 40 1.02 2.36 -11.47
C PRO A 40 0.20 2.78 -12.70
N ILE A 41 0.14 4.10 -12.97
CA ILE A 41 -0.53 4.63 -14.17
C ILE A 41 0.29 4.33 -15.43
N LEU A 42 1.62 4.41 -15.31
CA LEU A 42 2.55 4.08 -16.39
C LEU A 42 2.89 2.58 -16.37
N PRO A 43 3.23 1.98 -17.53
CA PRO A 43 3.56 0.56 -17.63
C PRO A 43 4.79 0.23 -16.78
N LYS A 44 4.51 -0.21 -15.55
CA LYS A 44 5.43 -0.69 -14.53
C LYS A 44 4.76 -1.86 -13.83
N LYS A 45 5.55 -2.68 -13.15
CA LYS A 45 5.05 -3.82 -12.38
C LYS A 45 4.09 -3.35 -11.30
N ASN A 46 2.95 -4.04 -11.17
CA ASN A 46 2.07 -3.90 -10.02
C ASN A 46 2.77 -4.39 -8.76
N ILE A 47 2.34 -3.88 -7.62
CA ILE A 47 2.77 -4.39 -6.32
C ILE A 47 1.54 -4.92 -5.63
N ASP A 48 1.53 -6.21 -5.34
CA ASP A 48 0.44 -6.90 -4.67
C ASP A 48 1.02 -7.59 -3.43
N ILE A 49 0.56 -7.19 -2.24
CA ILE A 49 1.10 -7.64 -0.95
C ILE A 49 -0.06 -8.18 -0.12
N HIS A 50 -0.09 -9.50 0.06
CA HIS A 50 -1.04 -10.14 0.97
C HIS A 50 -0.77 -9.69 2.42
N PHE A 51 -1.81 -9.50 3.23
CA PHE A 51 -1.65 -8.97 4.58
C PHE A 51 -0.78 -9.86 5.48
N SER A 52 -0.83 -11.17 5.29
CA SER A 52 0.05 -12.13 5.99
C SER A 52 1.56 -11.92 5.76
N LEU A 53 1.95 -11.17 4.72
CA LEU A 53 3.35 -10.84 4.42
C LEU A 53 3.78 -9.48 5.00
N ILE A 54 2.84 -8.72 5.57
CA ILE A 54 3.10 -7.40 6.14
C ILE A 54 3.52 -7.58 7.60
N LYS A 55 4.77 -7.25 7.90
CA LYS A 55 5.30 -7.25 9.27
C LYS A 55 4.84 -6.03 10.06
N LYS A 56 4.78 -4.88 9.40
CA LYS A 56 4.42 -3.60 10.03
C LYS A 56 3.94 -2.60 9.00
N VAL A 57 2.96 -1.78 9.40
CA VAL A 57 2.61 -0.54 8.71
C VAL A 57 2.80 0.62 9.67
N GLU A 58 3.55 1.65 9.26
CA GLU A 58 3.83 2.80 10.13
C GLU A 58 3.81 4.13 9.39
N LEU A 59 3.59 5.19 10.16
CA LEU A 59 3.67 6.55 9.67
C LEU A 59 5.14 7.00 9.69
N VAL A 60 5.63 7.57 8.58
CA VAL A 60 6.98 8.13 8.49
C VAL A 60 6.96 9.55 7.93
N GLY A 61 7.88 10.39 8.41
CA GLY A 61 8.01 11.79 8.02
C GLY A 61 7.21 12.76 8.90
N LYS A 62 7.82 13.90 9.25
CA LYS A 62 7.27 14.87 10.21
C LYS A 62 6.22 15.82 9.60
N VAL A 63 6.45 16.31 8.37
CA VAL A 63 5.61 17.34 7.71
C VAL A 63 4.73 16.73 6.63
N PHE A 64 5.31 15.89 5.77
CA PHE A 64 4.58 15.11 4.77
C PHE A 64 4.47 13.69 5.30
N LYS A 65 3.38 13.42 6.02
CA LYS A 65 3.05 12.10 6.55
C LYS A 65 2.96 11.08 5.41
N LYS A 66 3.80 10.05 5.46
CA LYS A 66 3.86 8.94 4.50
C LYS A 66 3.55 7.64 5.23
N MET A 67 3.04 6.66 4.49
CA MET A 67 2.86 5.31 4.99
C MET A 67 4.06 4.45 4.57
N LYS A 68 4.71 3.79 5.52
CA LYS A 68 5.71 2.76 5.25
C LYS A 68 5.07 1.39 5.49
N VAL A 69 5.17 0.51 4.50
CA VAL A 69 4.77 -0.90 4.59
C VAL A 69 6.05 -1.73 4.60
N VAL A 70 6.26 -2.51 5.65
CA VAL A 70 7.44 -3.37 5.85
C VAL A 70 7.04 -4.81 5.62
N THR A 71 7.72 -5.50 4.70
CA THR A 71 7.60 -6.95 4.50
C THR A 71 8.91 -7.64 4.87
N GLU A 72 8.99 -8.96 4.71
CA GLU A 72 10.27 -9.68 4.90
C GLU A 72 11.32 -9.27 3.86
N GLU A 73 10.89 -9.04 2.63
CA GLU A 73 11.78 -8.86 1.48
C GLU A 73 12.06 -7.39 1.16
N SER A 74 11.17 -6.47 1.52
CA SER A 74 11.22 -5.09 1.05
C SER A 74 10.43 -4.10 1.92
N ASP A 75 10.85 -2.83 1.81
CA ASP A 75 10.16 -1.69 2.40
C ASP A 75 9.55 -0.81 1.30
N TYR A 76 8.27 -0.50 1.42
CA TYR A 76 7.53 0.35 0.50
C TYR A 76 7.10 1.64 1.16
N ILE A 77 7.43 2.78 0.55
CA ILE A 77 7.01 4.11 0.99
C ILE A 77 5.89 4.61 0.10
N ILE A 78 4.69 4.74 0.65
CA ILE A 78 3.49 5.18 -0.04
C ILE A 78 3.10 6.57 0.44
N PHE A 79 2.97 7.49 -0.51
CA PHE A 79 2.56 8.87 -0.31
C PHE A 79 1.10 8.98 -0.69
N LEU A 80 0.24 9.33 0.26
CA LEU A 80 -1.19 9.45 0.06
C LEU A 80 -1.81 10.45 1.03
N LYS A 81 -2.95 11.03 0.66
CA LYS A 81 -3.75 11.86 1.57
C LYS A 81 -4.36 11.00 2.67
N GLU A 82 -4.39 11.53 3.90
CA GLU A 82 -4.95 10.88 5.09
C GLU A 82 -4.24 9.55 5.42
N ALA A 83 -2.91 9.52 5.32
CA ALA A 83 -2.10 8.32 5.56
C ALA A 83 -2.42 7.65 6.91
N GLU A 84 -2.65 8.43 7.97
CA GLU A 84 -2.99 7.90 9.30
C GLU A 84 -4.29 7.08 9.30
N ASN A 85 -5.34 7.55 8.62
CA ASN A 85 -6.61 6.83 8.53
C ASN A 85 -6.43 5.52 7.76
N VAL A 86 -5.62 5.55 6.71
CA VAL A 86 -5.32 4.36 5.91
C VAL A 86 -4.49 3.35 6.70
N ILE A 87 -3.53 3.81 7.50
CA ILE A 87 -2.75 2.94 8.39
C ILE A 87 -3.65 2.29 9.45
N ARG A 88 -4.58 3.05 10.05
CA ARG A 88 -5.56 2.50 11.00
C ARG A 88 -6.41 1.41 10.36
N LEU A 89 -6.90 1.65 9.14
CA LEU A 89 -7.63 0.63 8.37
C LEU A 89 -6.77 -0.61 8.13
N LEU A 90 -5.53 -0.46 7.65
CA LEU A 90 -4.65 -1.61 7.40
C LEU A 90 -4.36 -2.39 8.68
N ASN A 91 -4.09 -1.72 9.80
CA ASN A 91 -3.84 -2.40 11.06
C ASN A 91 -5.06 -3.20 11.53
N SER A 92 -6.30 -2.73 11.27
CA SER A 92 -7.51 -3.51 11.56
C SER A 92 -7.75 -4.72 10.64
N LEU A 93 -6.97 -4.86 9.57
CA LEU A 93 -7.10 -5.95 8.58
C LEU A 93 -5.92 -6.94 8.62
N ILE A 94 -4.80 -6.56 9.23
CA ILE A 94 -3.59 -7.38 9.35
C ILE A 94 -3.64 -8.30 10.58
N ASP A 95 -4.57 -8.06 11.51
CA ASP A 95 -4.79 -8.86 12.73
C ASP A 95 -4.87 -10.37 12.47
#